data_AF-A0A421KZ88-F1
#
_entry.id   AF-A0A421KZ88-F1
#
_cell.length_a   1.000
_cell.length_b   1.000
_cell.length_c   1.000
_cell.angle_alpha   90.00
_cell.angle_beta   90.00
_cell.angle_gamma   90.00
#
_symmetry.space_group_name_H-M   'P 1'
#
loop_
_entity.id
_entity.type
_entity.pdbx_description
1 polymer ?
#
loop_
_entity_poly.entity_id
_entity_poly.type
_entity_poly.pdbx_seq_one_letter_code
_entity_poly.pdbx_strand_id
1 'polypeptide(L)'
;MIVLGVDPGLTRCGVGVIEAGASRRLSFVHVDVVRSDPEQSQDLRLLAIYQGLTAALDRFSPDVVSIERVFAQSNHNTVLGTAQAAGLAMLGAAQRGIPVALHTPTEAKMAVTGNGQADKIQVQRMVARILGLNQLPKPADAADALAQAICHALRPAGAIQGGEREEHLTQAQRQWAQASAKFGRHRGVQRDM
;
A
#
# COMPACT_ATOMS: atom_id res chain seq x y z
N MET A 1 0.29 12.53 6.23
CA MET A 1 0.47 11.08 6.42
C MET A 1 0.86 10.50 5.08
N ILE A 2 2.01 9.85 4.98
CA ILE A 2 2.49 9.17 3.78
C ILE A 2 2.00 7.73 3.80
N VAL A 3 1.30 7.33 2.74
CA VAL A 3 0.80 5.96 2.56
C VAL A 3 1.50 5.35 1.38
N LEU A 4 2.08 4.17 1.57
CA LEU A 4 2.63 3.35 0.49
C LEU A 4 1.66 2.20 0.21
N GLY A 5 1.03 2.22 -0.96
CA GLY A 5 0.21 1.13 -1.47
C GLY A 5 1.03 0.12 -2.26
N VAL A 6 0.73 -1.18 -2.07
CA VAL A 6 1.36 -2.30 -2.75
C VAL A 6 0.29 -3.14 -3.45
N ASP A 7 0.45 -3.30 -4.76
CA ASP A 7 -0.25 -4.31 -5.56
C ASP A 7 0.72 -5.47 -5.82
N PRO A 8 0.66 -6.55 -5.02
CA PRO A 8 1.70 -7.58 -5.00
C PRO A 8 1.62 -8.49 -6.22
N GLY A 9 2.77 -8.75 -6.83
CA GLY A 9 2.88 -9.77 -7.88
C GLY A 9 4.32 -10.18 -8.09
N LEU A 10 4.54 -11.46 -8.41
CA LEU A 10 5.89 -11.98 -8.54
C LEU A 10 6.60 -11.41 -9.77
N THR A 11 5.91 -11.26 -10.91
CA THR A 11 6.49 -10.66 -12.14
C THR A 11 6.47 -9.13 -12.09
N ARG A 12 5.38 -8.56 -11.58
CA ARG A 12 5.13 -7.12 -11.51
C ARG A 12 4.51 -6.83 -10.15
N CYS A 13 5.18 -6.00 -9.36
CA CYS A 13 4.71 -5.56 -8.05
C CYS A 13 4.57 -4.02 -8.10
N GLY A 14 3.33 -3.53 -8.07
CA GLY A 14 3.03 -2.12 -8.10
C GLY A 14 3.33 -1.46 -6.77
N VAL A 15 3.97 -0.28 -6.79
CA VAL A 15 4.26 0.53 -5.62
C VAL A 15 3.74 1.94 -5.87
N GLY A 16 2.77 2.39 -5.06
CA GLY A 16 2.19 3.73 -5.15
C GLY A 16 2.35 4.49 -3.85
N VAL A 17 2.76 5.75 -3.91
CA VAL A 17 2.95 6.60 -2.73
C VAL A 17 2.08 7.83 -2.86
N ILE A 18 1.28 8.08 -1.84
CA ILE A 18 0.46 9.29 -1.73
C ILE A 18 0.70 9.97 -0.38
N GLU A 19 0.40 11.27 -0.35
CA GLU A 19 0.28 12.02 0.88
C GLU A 19 -1.19 12.33 1.16
N ALA A 20 -1.65 11.97 2.36
CA ALA A 20 -2.90 12.44 2.93
C ALA A 20 -2.61 13.65 3.84
N GLY A 21 -2.98 14.83 3.35
CA GLY A 21 -2.82 16.11 4.03
C GLY A 21 -3.99 16.46 4.96
N ALA A 22 -3.97 17.70 5.48
CA ALA A 22 -5.08 18.24 6.25
C ALA A 22 -6.40 18.22 5.43
N SER A 23 -7.53 18.01 6.09
CA SER A 23 -8.86 17.90 5.45
C SER A 23 -9.03 16.72 4.47
N ARG A 24 -8.24 15.64 4.63
CA ARG A 24 -8.26 14.44 3.77
C ARG A 24 -7.94 14.72 2.29
N ARG A 25 -7.29 15.83 1.97
CA ARG A 25 -6.78 16.07 0.62
C ARG A 25 -5.68 15.05 0.31
N LEU A 26 -5.81 14.34 -0.81
CA LEU A 26 -4.84 13.38 -1.27
C LEU A 26 -3.97 13.99 -2.37
N SER A 27 -2.67 13.77 -2.29
CA SER A 27 -1.68 14.25 -3.26
C SER A 27 -0.84 13.08 -3.74
N PHE A 28 -0.57 13.02 -5.04
CA PHE A 28 0.39 12.09 -5.61
C PHE A 28 1.81 12.40 -5.14
N VAL A 29 2.57 11.38 -4.75
CA VAL A 29 4.00 11.50 -4.41
C VAL A 29 4.84 10.72 -5.42
N HIS A 30 4.53 9.44 -5.63
CA HIS A 30 5.32 8.59 -6.49
C HIS A 30 4.53 7.36 -6.95
N VAL A 31 4.94 6.76 -8.07
CA VAL A 31 4.52 5.43 -8.45
C VAL A 31 5.61 4.73 -9.25
N ASP A 32 5.76 3.44 -9.02
CA ASP A 32 6.70 2.57 -9.72
C ASP A 32 6.15 1.14 -9.81
N VAL A 33 6.77 0.31 -10.65
CA VAL A 33 6.51 -1.12 -10.72
C VAL A 33 7.83 -1.86 -10.63
N VAL A 34 8.03 -2.58 -9.52
CA VAL A 34 9.15 -3.49 -9.34
C VAL A 34 8.91 -4.71 -10.23
N ARG A 35 9.90 -5.09 -11.04
CA ARG A 35 9.80 -6.20 -11.98
C ARG A 35 10.82 -7.27 -11.64
N SER A 36 10.42 -8.52 -11.82
CA SER A 36 11.34 -9.66 -11.86
C SER A 36 11.29 -10.34 -13.22
N ASP A 37 12.39 -10.97 -13.60
CA ASP A 37 12.49 -11.72 -14.85
C ASP A 37 11.81 -13.10 -14.71
N PRO A 38 10.78 -13.43 -15.52
CA PRO A 38 10.13 -14.74 -15.51
C PRO A 38 11.06 -15.92 -15.84
N GLU A 39 12.20 -15.68 -16.50
CA GLU A 39 13.18 -16.72 -16.87
C GLU A 39 14.09 -17.10 -15.70
N GLN A 40 14.13 -16.30 -14.63
CA GLN A 40 14.91 -16.59 -13.43
C GLN A 40 14.19 -17.55 -12.48
N SER A 41 14.98 -18.23 -11.64
CA SER A 41 14.45 -19.06 -10.55
C SER A 41 13.64 -18.24 -9.55
N GLN A 42 12.66 -18.88 -8.92
CA GLN A 42 11.69 -18.20 -8.06
C GLN A 42 12.32 -17.45 -6.89
N ASP A 43 13.39 -17.99 -6.30
CA ASP A 43 14.16 -17.36 -5.23
C ASP A 43 14.83 -16.05 -5.68
N LEU A 44 15.43 -16.01 -6.87
CA LEU A 44 16.01 -14.78 -7.43
C LEU A 44 14.94 -13.74 -7.76
N ARG A 45 13.78 -14.20 -8.24
CA ARG A 45 12.64 -13.31 -8.51
C ARG A 45 12.09 -12.69 -7.23
N LEU A 46 11.96 -13.48 -6.16
CA LEU A 46 11.56 -12.99 -4.84
C LEU A 46 12.59 -11.99 -4.28
N LEU A 47 13.89 -12.25 -4.46
CA LEU A 47 14.95 -11.32 -4.08
C LEU A 47 14.80 -9.96 -4.79
N ALA A 48 14.57 -9.96 -6.10
CA ALA A 48 14.37 -8.73 -6.88
C ALA A 48 13.16 -7.92 -6.37
N ILE A 49 12.03 -8.61 -6.11
CA ILE A 49 10.84 -7.96 -5.53
C ILE A 49 11.14 -7.38 -4.15
N TYR A 50 11.80 -8.14 -3.27
CA TYR A 50 12.15 -7.68 -1.92
C TYR A 50 13.08 -6.46 -1.93
N GLN A 51 14.08 -6.45 -2.81
CA GLN A 51 15.01 -5.33 -2.96
C GLN A 51 14.30 -4.06 -3.44
N GLY A 52 13.42 -4.17 -4.45
CA GLY A 52 12.65 -3.02 -4.92
C GLY A 52 11.68 -2.47 -3.87
N LEU A 53 10.99 -3.35 -3.13
CA LEU A 53 10.12 -2.95 -2.02
C LEU A 53 10.91 -2.25 -0.91
N THR A 54 12.04 -2.83 -0.52
CA THR A 54 12.94 -2.26 0.50
C THR A 54 13.45 -0.88 0.09
N ALA A 55 13.88 -0.71 -1.16
CA ALA A 55 14.32 0.59 -1.68
C ALA A 55 13.21 1.65 -1.61
N ALA A 56 11.96 1.28 -1.94
CA ALA A 56 10.83 2.19 -1.82
C ALA A 56 10.51 2.54 -0.35
N LEU A 57 10.52 1.54 0.55
CA LEU A 57 10.30 1.74 1.98
C LEU A 57 11.34 2.66 2.59
N ASP A 58 12.61 2.50 2.25
CA ASP A 58 13.70 3.35 2.73
C ASP A 58 13.59 4.76 2.18
N ARG A 59 13.37 4.88 0.86
CA ARG A 59 13.27 6.18 0.19
C ARG A 59 12.13 7.04 0.73
N PHE A 60 10.95 6.46 0.95
CA PHE A 60 9.76 7.22 1.29
C PHE A 60 9.43 7.23 2.78
N SER A 61 9.94 6.25 3.55
CA SER A 61 9.68 6.11 4.99
C SER A 61 8.19 6.33 5.33
N PRO A 62 7.28 5.53 4.75
CA PRO A 62 5.84 5.76 4.87
C PRO A 62 5.36 5.57 6.31
N ASP A 63 4.28 6.26 6.68
CA ASP A 63 3.62 6.09 7.98
C ASP A 63 2.89 4.73 8.07
N VAL A 64 2.47 4.19 6.92
CA VAL A 64 1.72 2.93 6.81
C VAL A 64 1.88 2.33 5.41
N VAL A 65 1.89 1.00 5.34
CA VAL A 65 1.84 0.23 4.10
C VAL A 65 0.46 -0.38 3.92
N SER A 66 -0.20 -0.05 2.81
CA SER A 66 -1.48 -0.63 2.39
C SER A 66 -1.22 -1.72 1.35
N ILE A 67 -1.66 -2.96 1.62
CA ILE A 67 -1.41 -4.11 0.73
C ILE A 67 -2.73 -4.71 0.30
N GLU A 68 -2.85 -5.04 -0.99
CA GLU A 68 -3.98 -5.83 -1.46
C GLU A 68 -3.98 -7.23 -0.82
N ARG A 69 -5.12 -7.62 -0.24
CA ARG A 69 -5.32 -8.95 0.32
C ARG A 69 -5.44 -9.98 -0.81
N VAL A 70 -4.59 -11.00 -0.76
CA VAL A 70 -4.58 -12.09 -1.73
C VAL A 70 -5.70 -13.09 -1.42
N PHE A 71 -6.55 -13.38 -2.41
CA PHE A 71 -7.62 -14.38 -2.31
C PHE A 71 -7.32 -15.58 -3.20
N ALA A 72 -7.50 -16.79 -2.67
CA ALA A 72 -7.16 -18.03 -3.38
C ALA A 72 -8.16 -18.46 -4.48
N GLN A 73 -9.35 -17.84 -4.55
CA GLN A 73 -10.47 -18.40 -5.29
C GLN A 73 -10.39 -18.31 -6.83
N SER A 74 -9.49 -17.50 -7.40
CA SER A 74 -9.60 -17.14 -8.82
C SER A 74 -8.46 -17.59 -9.74
N ASN A 75 -7.28 -18.01 -9.27
CA ASN A 75 -6.20 -18.56 -10.13
C ASN A 75 -5.11 -19.29 -9.32
N HIS A 76 -5.25 -20.61 -9.12
CA HIS A 76 -4.35 -21.41 -8.27
C HIS A 76 -2.84 -21.26 -8.63
N ASN A 77 -2.51 -21.10 -9.91
CA ASN A 77 -1.10 -21.09 -10.36
C ASN A 77 -0.35 -19.78 -10.06
N THR A 78 -1.04 -18.64 -9.95
CA THR A 78 -0.38 -17.32 -9.73
C THR A 78 -0.53 -16.81 -8.31
N VAL A 79 -1.57 -17.27 -7.60
CA VAL A 79 -1.88 -16.85 -6.23
C VAL A 79 -0.69 -17.06 -5.28
N LEU A 80 0.05 -18.16 -5.42
CA LEU A 80 1.18 -18.44 -4.53
C LEU A 80 2.30 -17.39 -4.68
N GLY A 81 2.65 -17.02 -5.90
CA GLY A 81 3.67 -15.98 -6.15
C GLY A 81 3.24 -14.60 -5.66
N THR A 82 1.96 -14.25 -5.86
CA THR A 82 1.37 -13.01 -5.31
C THR A 82 1.40 -13.02 -3.78
N ALA A 83 1.02 -14.13 -3.13
CA ALA A 83 1.04 -14.25 -1.67
C ALA A 83 2.46 -14.14 -1.10
N GLN A 84 3.45 -14.73 -1.76
CA GLN A 84 4.85 -14.57 -1.38
C GLN A 84 5.31 -13.11 -1.50
N ALA A 85 4.99 -12.43 -2.61
CA ALA A 85 5.30 -11.01 -2.79
C ALA A 85 4.64 -10.12 -1.73
N ALA A 86 3.38 -10.39 -1.38
CA ALA A 86 2.68 -9.72 -0.29
C ALA A 86 3.41 -9.94 1.06
N GLY A 87 3.83 -11.17 1.34
CA GLY A 87 4.62 -11.51 2.53
C GLY A 87 5.95 -10.76 2.61
N LEU A 88 6.65 -10.57 1.47
CA LEU A 88 7.87 -9.77 1.41
C LEU A 88 7.61 -8.29 1.74
N ALA A 89 6.52 -7.72 1.24
CA ALA A 89 6.12 -6.35 1.59
C ALA A 89 5.79 -6.21 3.08
N MET A 90 5.06 -7.18 3.65
CA MET A 90 4.77 -7.24 5.09
C MET A 90 6.04 -7.32 5.94
N LEU A 91 6.98 -8.19 5.56
CA LEU A 91 8.27 -8.36 6.24
C LEU A 91 9.10 -7.08 6.17
N GLY A 92 9.24 -6.49 4.97
CA GLY A 92 10.00 -5.26 4.77
C GLY A 92 9.46 -4.09 5.60
N ALA A 93 8.13 -3.97 5.69
CA ALA A 93 7.48 -2.99 6.56
C ALA A 93 7.69 -3.31 8.06
N ALA A 94 7.57 -4.59 8.46
CA ALA A 94 7.81 -5.04 9.83
C ALA A 94 9.20 -4.69 10.35
N GLN A 95 10.23 -4.94 9.54
CA GLN A 95 11.63 -4.67 9.87
C GLN A 95 11.88 -3.18 10.18
N ARG A 96 11.04 -2.29 9.66
CA ARG A 96 11.11 -0.83 9.86
C ARG A 96 10.14 -0.30 10.91
N GLY A 97 9.38 -1.19 11.57
CA GLY A 97 8.32 -0.80 12.49
C GLY A 97 7.12 -0.11 11.83
N ILE A 98 6.98 -0.19 10.50
CA ILE A 98 5.90 0.46 9.75
C ILE A 98 4.66 -0.45 9.82
N PRO A 99 3.49 0.06 10.26
CA PRO A 99 2.27 -0.72 10.30
C PRO A 99 1.80 -1.12 8.89
N VAL A 100 1.12 -2.26 8.81
CA VAL A 100 0.57 -2.81 7.57
C VAL A 100 -0.95 -2.92 7.69
N ALA A 101 -1.65 -2.48 6.66
CA ALA A 101 -3.09 -2.64 6.50
C ALA A 101 -3.39 -3.50 5.27
N LEU A 102 -4.35 -4.41 5.40
CA LEU A 102 -4.79 -5.27 4.30
C LEU A 102 -6.17 -4.83 3.82
N HIS A 103 -6.31 -4.71 2.50
CA HIS A 103 -7.54 -4.28 1.86
C HIS A 103 -7.94 -5.24 0.75
N THR A 104 -9.21 -5.56 0.65
CA THR A 104 -9.74 -6.39 -0.43
C THR A 104 -9.84 -5.58 -1.72
N PRO A 105 -9.80 -6.23 -2.90
CA PRO A 105 -10.04 -5.54 -4.17
C PRO A 105 -11.38 -4.77 -4.18
N THR A 106 -12.41 -5.34 -3.57
CA THR A 106 -13.74 -4.71 -3.46
C THR A 106 -13.69 -3.45 -2.61
N GLU A 107 -12.96 -3.44 -1.49
CA GLU A 107 -12.77 -2.24 -0.66
C GLU A 107 -12.02 -1.15 -1.42
N ALA A 108 -10.96 -1.50 -2.15
CA ALA A 108 -10.21 -0.55 -2.96
C ALA A 108 -11.10 0.08 -4.05
N LYS A 109 -11.85 -0.75 -4.77
CA LYS A 109 -12.82 -0.28 -5.77
C LYS A 109 -13.90 0.61 -5.15
N MET A 110 -14.52 0.18 -4.05
CA MET A 110 -15.52 0.98 -3.32
C MET A 110 -14.96 2.34 -2.90
N ALA A 111 -13.75 2.38 -2.33
CA ALA A 111 -13.15 3.62 -1.86
C ALA A 111 -12.82 4.60 -2.99
N VAL A 112 -12.41 4.09 -4.15
CA VAL A 112 -11.98 4.91 -5.29
C VAL A 112 -13.14 5.33 -6.18
N THR A 113 -14.10 4.44 -6.45
CA THR A 113 -15.17 4.67 -7.44
C THR A 113 -16.56 4.79 -6.83
N GLY A 114 -16.75 4.41 -5.57
CA GLY A 114 -18.06 4.22 -4.96
C GLY A 114 -18.77 2.92 -5.37
N ASN A 115 -18.12 2.07 -6.19
CA ASN A 115 -18.68 0.81 -6.67
C ASN A 115 -17.65 -0.33 -6.61
N GLY A 116 -17.93 -1.35 -5.79
CA GLY A 116 -17.05 -2.50 -5.56
C GLY A 116 -16.93 -3.43 -6.76
N GLN A 117 -17.83 -3.30 -7.73
CA GLN A 117 -17.82 -4.05 -9.00
C GLN A 117 -17.23 -3.24 -10.16
N ALA A 118 -16.65 -2.06 -9.88
CA ALA A 118 -16.07 -1.21 -10.92
C ALA A 118 -14.97 -1.93 -11.73
N ASP A 119 -14.99 -1.66 -13.03
CA ASP A 119 -14.03 -2.15 -14.00
C ASP A 119 -12.70 -1.38 -13.93
N LYS A 120 -11.60 -2.02 -14.36
CA LYS A 120 -10.23 -1.54 -14.14
C LYS A 120 -9.99 -0.13 -14.68
N ILE A 121 -10.59 0.22 -15.82
CA ILE A 121 -10.46 1.55 -16.41
C ILE A 121 -11.18 2.63 -15.59
N GLN A 122 -12.28 2.29 -14.92
CA GLN A 122 -13.01 3.21 -14.04
C GLN A 122 -12.15 3.54 -12.82
N VAL A 123 -11.52 2.53 -12.22
CA VAL A 123 -10.57 2.72 -11.11
C VAL A 123 -9.43 3.63 -11.55
N GLN A 124 -8.78 3.37 -12.69
CA GLN A 124 -7.67 4.19 -13.20
C GLN A 124 -8.06 5.67 -13.38
N ARG A 125 -9.23 5.93 -13.98
CA ARG A 125 -9.75 7.31 -14.16
C ARG A 125 -10.00 8.00 -12.84
N MET A 126 -10.57 7.28 -11.87
CA MET A 126 -10.85 7.84 -10.55
C MET A 126 -9.59 8.08 -9.75
N VAL A 127 -8.59 7.19 -9.80
CA VAL A 127 -7.26 7.43 -9.22
C VAL A 127 -6.65 8.72 -9.78
N ALA A 128 -6.63 8.88 -11.10
CA ALA A 128 -6.11 10.08 -11.75
C ALA A 128 -6.86 11.34 -11.28
N ARG A 129 -8.18 11.28 -11.21
CA ARG A 129 -9.02 12.40 -10.75
C ARG A 129 -8.77 12.77 -9.29
N ILE A 130 -8.72 11.78 -8.40
CA ILE A 130 -8.53 11.97 -6.95
C ILE A 130 -7.16 12.60 -6.68
N LEU A 131 -6.13 12.16 -7.41
CA LEU A 131 -4.76 12.62 -7.22
C LEU A 131 -4.38 13.83 -8.10
N GLY A 132 -5.31 14.36 -8.90
CA GLY A 132 -5.06 15.49 -9.79
C GLY A 132 -4.04 15.21 -10.90
N LEU A 133 -3.97 13.98 -11.40
CA LEU A 133 -3.05 13.58 -12.47
C LEU A 133 -3.59 14.00 -13.83
N ASN A 134 -2.74 14.63 -14.64
CA ASN A 134 -3.08 15.04 -16.01
C ASN A 134 -3.20 13.86 -16.99
N GLN A 135 -2.70 12.69 -16.62
CA GLN A 135 -2.75 11.46 -17.42
C GLN A 135 -3.09 10.27 -16.52
N LEU A 136 -3.60 9.20 -17.13
CA LEU A 136 -3.82 7.94 -16.43
C LEU A 136 -2.47 7.37 -15.96
N PRO A 137 -2.38 6.85 -14.72
CA PRO A 137 -1.19 6.16 -14.26
C PRO A 137 -0.88 4.98 -15.19
N LYS A 138 0.36 4.91 -15.66
CA LYS A 138 0.88 3.80 -16.46
C LYS A 138 2.14 3.26 -15.80
N PRO A 139 2.37 1.94 -15.79
CA PRO A 139 1.49 0.87 -16.30
C PRO A 139 0.26 0.60 -15.40
N ALA A 140 -0.63 -0.31 -15.79
CA ALA A 140 -1.90 -0.53 -15.08
C ALA A 140 -1.76 -0.81 -13.56
N ASP A 141 -0.75 -1.59 -13.15
CA ASP A 141 -0.49 -1.91 -11.72
C ASP A 141 -0.08 -0.67 -10.90
N ALA A 142 0.42 0.38 -11.58
CA ALA A 142 0.68 1.67 -10.94
C ALA A 142 -0.62 2.27 -10.38
N ALA A 143 -1.73 2.13 -11.12
CA ALA A 143 -3.03 2.61 -10.67
C ALA A 143 -3.60 1.75 -9.54
N ASP A 144 -3.40 0.43 -9.60
CA ASP A 144 -3.87 -0.49 -8.56
C ASP A 144 -3.15 -0.23 -7.23
N ALA A 145 -1.83 -0.03 -7.26
CA ALA A 145 -1.05 0.34 -6.06
C ALA A 145 -1.47 1.71 -5.49
N LEU A 146 -1.72 2.72 -6.33
CA LEU A 146 -2.27 4.00 -5.88
C LEU A 146 -3.70 3.86 -5.33
N ALA A 147 -4.53 3.00 -5.91
CA ALA A 147 -5.87 2.71 -5.41
C ALA A 147 -5.81 2.08 -4.01
N GLN A 148 -4.86 1.18 -3.73
CA GLN A 148 -4.63 0.63 -2.40
C GLN A 148 -4.25 1.72 -1.39
N ALA A 149 -3.39 2.66 -1.78
CA ALA A 149 -3.01 3.78 -0.91
C ALA A 149 -4.19 4.72 -0.64
N ILE A 150 -4.99 5.04 -1.66
CA ILE A 150 -6.22 5.84 -1.53
C ILE A 150 -7.25 5.14 -0.64
N CYS A 151 -7.44 3.83 -0.81
CA CYS A 151 -8.36 3.03 -0.02
C CYS A 151 -8.06 3.17 1.48
N HIS A 152 -6.78 3.06 1.84
CA HIS A 152 -6.35 3.25 3.22
C HIS A 152 -6.61 4.68 3.71
N ALA A 153 -6.23 5.69 2.91
CA ALA A 153 -6.35 7.09 3.31
C ALA A 153 -7.80 7.59 3.47
N LEU A 154 -8.74 7.05 2.70
CA LEU A 154 -10.16 7.44 2.74
C LEU A 154 -10.99 6.67 3.77
N ARG A 155 -10.41 5.65 4.43
CA ARG A 155 -11.12 4.85 5.42
C ARG A 155 -11.57 5.75 6.60
N PRO A 156 -12.83 5.62 7.09
CA PRO A 156 -13.30 6.45 8.21
C PRO A 156 -12.40 6.34 9.44
N ALA A 157 -12.11 7.47 10.08
CA ALA A 157 -11.40 7.50 11.36
C ALA A 157 -12.19 6.68 12.40
N GLY A 158 -11.61 5.60 12.90
CA GLY A 158 -12.27 4.60 13.75
C GLY A 158 -12.29 3.18 13.17
N ALA A 159 -12.29 3.05 11.83
CA ALA A 159 -12.06 1.77 11.13
C ALA A 159 -10.57 1.41 11.03
N ILE A 160 -9.72 2.13 11.76
CA ILE A 160 -8.29 1.85 11.95
C ILE A 160 -8.12 0.59 12.81
N GLN A 161 -9.11 0.25 13.64
CA GLN A 161 -9.17 -1.03 14.33
C GLN A 161 -9.28 -2.15 13.29
N GLY A 162 -8.27 -3.02 13.21
CA GLY A 162 -8.33 -4.23 12.39
C GLY A 162 -7.17 -4.45 11.41
N GLY A 163 -6.06 -3.73 11.52
CA GLY A 163 -4.80 -4.30 11.06
C GLY A 163 -4.48 -5.51 11.93
N GLU A 164 -4.07 -6.65 11.36
CA GLU A 164 -3.73 -7.86 12.13
C GLU A 164 -2.82 -7.54 13.32
N ARG A 165 -1.88 -6.60 13.17
CA ARG A 165 -1.03 -6.15 14.28
C ARG A 165 -1.80 -5.51 15.44
N GLU A 166 -2.76 -4.62 15.17
CA GLU A 166 -3.55 -3.95 16.22
C GLU A 166 -4.48 -4.92 16.96
N GLU A 167 -5.03 -5.91 16.27
CA GLU A 167 -5.86 -6.96 16.87
C GLU A 167 -5.06 -7.78 17.90
N HIS A 168 -3.77 -8.03 17.62
CA HIS A 168 -2.88 -8.78 18.49
C HIS A 168 -2.16 -7.93 19.56
N LEU A 169 -2.34 -6.59 19.59
CA LEU A 169 -1.75 -5.76 20.65
C LEU A 169 -2.50 -5.98 21.98
N THR A 170 -1.74 -6.21 23.04
CA THR A 170 -2.24 -6.13 24.43
C THR A 170 -2.72 -4.72 24.77
N GLN A 171 -3.58 -4.60 25.80
CA GLN A 171 -4.11 -3.30 26.23
C GLN A 171 -3.00 -2.29 26.57
N ALA A 172 -1.93 -2.74 27.23
CA ALA A 172 -0.77 -1.92 27.56
C ALA A 172 -0.01 -1.45 26.30
N GLN A 173 0.18 -2.33 25.31
CA GLN A 173 0.84 -1.98 24.05
C GLN A 173 0.02 -0.99 23.23
N ARG A 174 -1.32 -1.12 23.21
CA ARG A 174 -2.20 -0.12 22.56
C ARG A 174 -2.08 1.25 23.21
N GLN A 175 -2.09 1.31 24.55
CA GLN A 175 -1.94 2.55 25.29
C GLN A 175 -0.58 3.22 25.03
N TRP A 176 0.50 2.43 24.98
CA TRP A 176 1.84 2.92 24.67
C TRP A 176 1.97 3.44 23.22
N ALA A 177 1.40 2.73 22.24
CA ALA A 177 1.38 3.17 20.84
C ALA A 177 0.59 4.48 20.66
N GLN A 178 -0.57 4.60 21.30
CA GLN A 178 -1.39 5.82 21.28
C GLN A 178 -0.67 7.01 21.93
N ALA A 179 0.04 6.78 23.04
CA ALA A 179 0.86 7.81 23.67
C ALA A 179 2.01 8.23 22.75
N SER A 180 2.77 7.28 22.21
CA SER A 180 3.91 7.53 21.31
C SER A 180 3.52 8.30 20.04
N ALA A 181 2.37 7.97 19.44
CA ALA A 181 1.83 8.68 18.28
C ALA A 181 1.45 10.15 18.59
N LYS A 182 0.97 10.44 19.81
CA LYS A 182 0.70 11.81 20.26
C LYS A 182 2.00 12.61 20.45
N PHE A 183 3.07 11.98 20.93
CA PHE A 183 4.38 12.62 21.10
C PHE A 183 5.13 12.83 19.78
N GLY A 184 5.04 11.89 18.83
CA GLY A 184 5.70 12.00 17.51
C GLY A 184 5.20 13.14 16.63
N ARG A 185 3.91 13.53 16.76
CA ARG A 185 3.32 14.66 16.02
C ARG A 185 3.92 16.04 16.33
N HIS A 186 4.67 16.18 17.43
CA HIS A 186 5.32 17.44 17.80
C HIS A 186 6.69 17.67 17.14
N ARG A 187 7.30 16.66 16.50
CA ARG A 187 8.50 16.83 15.67
C ARG A 187 8.09 16.91 14.21
N GLY A 188 7.52 18.06 13.82
CA GLY A 188 7.38 18.41 12.41
C GLY A 188 8.75 18.34 11.77
N VAL A 189 8.93 17.42 10.82
CA VAL A 189 10.16 17.34 10.05
C VAL A 189 10.18 18.57 9.14
N GLN A 190 11.12 19.50 9.39
CA GLN A 190 11.62 20.37 8.34
C GLN A 190 12.24 19.45 7.28
N ARG A 191 11.51 19.24 6.18
CA ARG A 191 12.00 18.52 5.00
C ARG A 191 12.33 19.60 3.98
N ASP A 192 13.59 20.02 3.99
CA ASP A 192 14.12 20.94 2.98
C ASP A 192 14.04 20.31 1.59
N MET A 193 13.89 21.21 0.62
CA MET A 193 13.66 21.04 -0.83
C MET A 193 14.43 19.91 -1.52
#